data_AF-A0A841EDU6-F1
#
_entry.id   AF-A0A841EDU6-F1
#
_cell.length_a   1.000
_cell.length_b   1.000
_cell.length_c   1.000
_cell.angle_alpha   90.00
_cell.angle_beta   90.00
_cell.angle_gamma   90.00
#
_symmetry.space_group_name_H-M   'P 1'
#
loop_
_entity.id
_entity.type
_entity.pdbx_description
1 polymer ?
#
loop_
_entity_poly.entity_id
_entity_poly.type
_entity_poly.pdbx_seq_one_letter_code
_entity_poly.pdbx_strand_id
1 'polypeptide(L)'
;MTRHRPVVRRRIGATDEGEAYLYRAVCGGCGWSGTDHPAHLYATDDRDAHLVEVTPPEEERCRQPKRHRSAPHDRCALCADQLALPGL
;
A
#
# COMPACT_ATOMS: atom_id res chain seq x y z
N MET A 1 -11.33 12.21 2.01
CA MET A 1 -10.34 11.18 2.39
C MET A 1 -9.60 10.76 1.14
N THR A 2 -8.28 10.84 1.15
CA THR A 2 -7.43 10.51 0.00
C THR A 2 -7.27 8.98 -0.07
N ARG A 3 -7.56 8.37 -1.23
CA ARG A 3 -7.54 6.91 -1.37
C ARG A 3 -6.11 6.40 -1.60
N HIS A 4 -5.51 5.75 -0.60
CA HIS A 4 -4.17 5.19 -0.74
C HIS A 4 -4.21 3.82 -1.43
N ARG A 5 -3.52 3.70 -2.57
CA ARG A 5 -3.36 2.45 -3.31
C ARG A 5 -1.94 2.37 -3.88
N PRO A 6 -0.92 2.20 -3.02
CA PRO A 6 0.45 2.10 -3.48
C PRO A 6 0.64 0.86 -4.35
N VAL A 7 1.36 1.02 -5.45
CA VAL A 7 1.71 -0.05 -6.39
C VAL A 7 3.21 -0.06 -6.62
N VAL A 8 3.78 -1.24 -6.77
CA VAL A 8 5.20 -1.37 -7.16
C VAL A 8 5.31 -1.15 -8.67
N ARG A 9 6.18 -0.22 -9.07
CA ARG A 9 6.55 0.04 -10.45
C ARG A 9 7.98 -0.42 -10.66
N ARG A 10 8.29 -0.79 -11.90
CA ARG A 10 9.67 -1.08 -12.33
C ARG A 10 10.10 -0.10 -13.41
N ARG A 11 11.38 0.25 -13.41
CA ARG A 11 12.05 0.98 -14.49
C ARG A 11 13.45 0.42 -14.70
N ILE A 12 14.07 0.71 -15.84
CA ILE A 12 15.49 0.43 -16.05
C ILE A 12 16.29 1.61 -15.50
N GLY A 13 17.39 1.33 -14.80
CA GLY A 13 18.30 2.35 -14.28
C GLY A 13 19.71 1.80 -14.05
N ALA A 14 20.67 2.71 -13.89
CA ALA A 14 22.05 2.36 -13.60
C ALA A 14 22.21 1.98 -12.12
N THR A 15 22.98 0.92 -11.90
CA THR A 15 23.49 0.44 -10.60
C THR A 15 25.02 0.30 -10.69
N ASP A 16 25.66 0.02 -9.57
CA ASP A 16 27.12 -0.18 -9.51
C ASP A 16 27.61 -1.37 -10.36
N GLU A 17 26.70 -2.27 -10.74
CA GLU A 17 26.96 -3.48 -11.53
C GLU A 17 26.54 -3.34 -13.01
N GLY A 18 25.98 -2.20 -13.42
CA GLY A 18 25.50 -1.95 -14.78
C GLY A 18 24.05 -1.50 -14.84
N GLU A 19 23.34 -1.79 -15.94
CA GLU A 19 21.91 -1.49 -16.03
C GLU A 19 21.07 -2.62 -15.45
N ALA A 20 20.15 -2.28 -14.53
CA ALA A 20 19.26 -3.24 -13.90
C ALA A 20 17.83 -2.71 -13.79
N TYR A 21 16.90 -3.62 -13.46
CA TYR A 21 15.56 -3.22 -13.06
C TYR A 21 15.58 -2.64 -11.65
N LEU A 22 15.08 -1.42 -11.52
CA LEU A 22 14.82 -0.77 -10.25
C LEU A 22 13.32 -0.77 -9.98
N TYR A 23 12.97 -1.15 -8.76
CA TYR A 23 11.61 -1.26 -8.26
C TYR A 23 11.33 -0.16 -7.24
N ARG A 24 10.15 0.46 -7.32
CA ARG A 24 9.73 1.52 -6.39
C ARG A 24 8.25 1.44 -6.11
N ALA A 25 7.85 1.62 -4.86
CA ALA A 25 6.45 1.81 -4.50
C ALA A 25 5.99 3.24 -4.77
N VAL A 26 4.83 3.41 -5.41
CA VAL A 26 4.21 4.71 -5.66
C VAL A 26 2.74 4.71 -5.29
N CYS A 27 2.31 5.70 -4.52
CA CYS A 27 0.93 5.87 -4.08
C CYS A 27 0.25 6.97 -4.88
N GLY A 28 -0.56 6.59 -5.87
CA GLY A 28 -1.30 7.55 -6.71
C GLY A 28 -2.36 8.37 -5.95
N GLY A 29 -2.74 7.94 -4.75
CA GLY A 29 -3.68 8.67 -3.90
C GLY A 29 -3.09 9.96 -3.34
N CYS A 30 -1.93 9.84 -2.68
CA CYS A 30 -1.30 10.94 -1.94
C CYS A 30 -0.01 11.47 -2.57
N GLY A 31 0.40 10.93 -3.72
CA GLY A 31 1.64 11.33 -4.39
C GLY A 31 2.92 10.79 -3.73
N TRP A 32 2.81 9.98 -2.68
CA TRP A 32 3.97 9.38 -2.03
C TRP A 32 4.71 8.43 -2.97
N SER A 33 6.04 8.42 -2.87
CA SER A 33 6.89 7.45 -3.56
C SER A 33 8.03 7.01 -2.65
N GLY A 34 8.26 5.70 -2.59
CA GLY A 34 9.42 5.12 -1.92
C GLY A 34 10.72 5.31 -2.71
N THR A 35 11.77 4.65 -2.24
CA THR A 35 13.08 4.62 -2.91
C THR A 35 13.14 3.59 -4.04
N ASP A 36 14.07 3.78 -4.97
CA ASP A 36 14.39 2.76 -5.98
C ASP A 36 15.21 1.65 -5.31
N HIS A 37 14.80 0.40 -5.53
CA HIS A 37 15.47 -0.78 -5.02
C HIS A 37 15.84 -1.75 -6.15
N PRO A 38 16.98 -2.43 -6.09
CA PRO A 38 17.33 -3.46 -7.07
C PRO A 38 16.45 -4.72 -6.93
N ALA A 39 15.89 -4.98 -5.75
CA ALA A 39 15.02 -6.11 -5.49
C ALA A 39 13.56 -5.69 -5.30
N HIS A 40 12.64 -6.41 -5.94
CA HIS A 40 11.19 -6.19 -5.84
C HIS A 40 10.67 -6.28 -4.40
N LEU A 41 11.29 -7.12 -3.56
CA LEU A 41 10.87 -7.34 -2.18
C LEU A 41 10.96 -6.06 -1.35
N TYR A 42 12.07 -5.31 -1.45
CA TYR A 42 12.23 -4.05 -0.70
C TYR A 42 11.20 -2.99 -1.12
N ALA A 43 10.88 -2.90 -2.41
CA ALA A 43 9.80 -2.03 -2.88
C ALA A 43 8.41 -2.51 -2.39
N THR A 44 8.26 -3.80 -2.08
CA THR A 44 7.04 -4.35 -1.48
C THR A 44 6.96 -4.00 0.01
N ASP A 45 8.08 -4.06 0.72
CA ASP A 45 8.18 -3.63 2.12
C ASP A 45 7.87 -2.13 2.27
N ASP A 46 8.41 -1.29 1.38
CA ASP A 46 8.10 0.15 1.31
C ASP A 46 6.59 0.38 1.10
N ARG A 47 5.96 -0.39 0.20
CA ARG A 47 4.51 -0.31 -0.05
C ARG A 47 3.72 -0.64 1.22
N ASP A 48 4.10 -1.68 1.93
CA ASP A 48 3.40 -2.16 3.12
C ASP A 48 3.64 -1.22 4.30
N ALA A 49 4.84 -0.69 4.46
CA ALA A 49 5.16 0.37 5.42
C ALA A 49 4.31 1.62 5.18
N HIS A 50 4.20 2.08 3.92
CA HIS A 50 3.33 3.21 3.57
C HIS A 50 1.87 2.93 3.91
N LEU A 51 1.38 1.71 3.64
CA LEU A 51 0.01 1.32 4.02
C LEU A 51 -0.20 1.38 5.52
N VAL A 52 0.76 0.91 6.32
CA VAL A 52 0.69 0.97 7.79
C VAL A 52 0.68 2.42 8.28
N GLU A 53 1.53 3.28 7.73
CA GLU A 53 1.63 4.71 8.08
C GLU A 53 0.30 5.45 7.86
N VAL A 54 -0.35 5.19 6.72
CA VAL A 54 -1.62 5.83 6.37
C VAL A 54 -2.84 5.08 6.89
N THR A 55 -2.64 3.99 7.63
CA THR A 55 -3.75 3.26 8.24
C THR A 55 -4.30 4.08 9.40
N PRO A 56 -5.62 4.37 9.43
CA PRO A 56 -6.27 5.04 10.56
C PRO A 56 -5.96 4.40 11.93
N PRO A 57 -6.03 5.18 13.03
CA PRO A 57 -5.93 4.67 14.41
C PRO A 57 -6.89 3.51 14.66
N GLU A 58 -6.54 2.59 15.56
CA GLU A 58 -7.32 1.36 15.82
C GLU A 58 -8.79 1.66 16.20
N GLU A 59 -9.01 2.73 16.96
CA GLU A 59 -10.33 3.24 17.35
C GLU A 59 -11.20 3.68 16.16
N GLU A 60 -10.57 4.06 15.04
CA GLU A 60 -11.22 4.47 13.79
C GLU A 60 -11.30 3.33 12.77
N ARG A 61 -10.65 2.18 13.04
CA ARG A 61 -10.70 0.99 12.16
C ARG A 61 -12.03 0.29 12.29
N CYS A 62 -12.52 -0.26 11.18
CA CYS A 62 -13.70 -1.09 11.27
C CYS A 62 -13.39 -2.43 11.97
N ARG A 63 -14.07 -2.67 13.10
CA ARG A 63 -13.94 -3.91 13.87
C ARG A 63 -14.72 -5.09 13.28
N GLN A 64 -15.64 -4.84 12.35
CA GLN A 64 -16.48 -5.88 11.74
C GLN A 64 -16.56 -5.70 10.22
N PRO A 65 -15.48 -5.97 9.47
CA PRO A 65 -15.40 -5.71 8.03
C PRO A 65 -16.45 -6.48 7.22
N LYS A 66 -16.96 -7.60 7.74
CA LYS A 66 -18.01 -8.43 7.11
C LYS A 66 -19.44 -8.02 7.49
N ARG A 67 -19.61 -7.03 8.38
CA ARG A 67 -20.93 -6.57 8.88
C ARG A 67 -21.20 -5.11 8.57
N HIS A 68 -20.53 -4.54 7.58
CA HIS A 68 -20.90 -3.19 7.15
C HIS A 68 -22.34 -3.16 6.69
N ARG A 69 -22.99 -2.04 6.98
CA ARG A 69 -24.27 -1.67 6.36
C ARG A 69 -24.06 -1.09 4.95
N SER A 70 -23.06 -1.59 4.22
CA SER A 70 -22.78 -1.28 2.83
C SER A 70 -23.12 -2.49 1.97
N ALA A 71 -23.47 -2.29 0.70
CA ALA A 71 -23.73 -3.43 -0.18
C ALA A 71 -22.47 -4.30 -0.33
N PRO A 72 -22.57 -5.60 -0.68
CA PRO A 72 -21.41 -6.48 -0.86
C PRO A 72 -20.42 -6.01 -1.95
N HIS A 73 -20.90 -5.23 -2.92
CA HIS A 73 -20.09 -4.59 -3.95
C HIS A 73 -19.59 -3.19 -3.54
N ASP A 74 -20.12 -2.62 -2.45
CA ASP A 74 -19.66 -1.36 -1.90
C ASP A 74 -18.45 -1.59 -0.99
N ARG A 75 -17.42 -0.78 -1.23
CA ARG A 75 -16.24 -0.74 -0.38
C ARG A 75 -16.51 0.17 0.82
N CYS A 76 -16.33 -0.36 2.03
CA CYS A 76 -16.33 0.46 3.24
C CYS A 76 -15.16 1.44 3.22
N ALA A 77 -15.47 2.74 3.29
CA ALA A 77 -14.47 3.81 3.29
C ALA A 77 -13.47 3.73 4.46
N LEU A 78 -13.81 2.98 5.52
CA LEU A 78 -12.97 2.80 6.70
C LEU A 78 -12.10 1.54 6.67
N CYS A 79 -12.47 0.48 5.94
CA CYS A 79 -11.78 -0.81 6.06
C CYS A 79 -11.38 -1.47 4.74
N ALA A 80 -11.98 -1.11 3.61
CA ALA A 80 -11.82 -1.88 2.36
C ALA A 80 -10.40 -1.84 1.79
N ASP A 81 -9.58 -0.93 2.30
CA ASP A 81 -8.20 -0.72 1.90
C ASP A 81 -7.24 -0.74 3.13
N GLN A 82 -7.67 -1.24 4.29
CA GLN A 82 -6.80 -1.53 5.45
C GLN A 82 -6.20 -2.93 5.32
N LEU A 83 -4.96 -3.13 5.79
CA LEU A 83 -4.42 -4.48 5.99
C LEU A 83 -5.38 -5.27 6.88
N ALA A 84 -5.66 -6.53 6.52
CA ALA A 84 -6.43 -7.41 7.38
C ALA A 84 -5.74 -7.46 8.75
N LEU A 85 -6.50 -7.22 9.82
CA LEU A 85 -5.96 -7.39 11.17
C LEU A 85 -5.47 -8.85 11.29
N PRO A 86 -4.26 -9.09 11.81
CA PRO A 86 -3.78 -10.45 12.01
C PRO A 86 -4.75 -11.20 12.94
N GLY A 87 -5.30 -12.32 12.47
CA GLY A 87 -6.23 -13.17 13.23
C GLY A 87 -7.70 -13.19 12.78
N LEU A 88 -8.03 -12.63 11.61
CA LEU A 88 -9.37 -12.65 10.98
C LEU A 88 -9.43 -13.45 9.67
#